data_AF-A0AAD7X421-F1
#
_entry.id   AF-A0AAD7X421-F1
#
_cell.length_a   1.000
_cell.length_b   1.000
_cell.length_c   1.000
_cell.angle_alpha   90.00
_cell.angle_beta   90.00
_cell.angle_gamma   90.00
#
_symmetry.space_group_name_H-M   'P 1'
#
loop_
_entity.id
_entity.type
_entity.pdbx_description
1 polymer ?
#
loop_
_entity_poly.entity_id
_entity_poly.type
_entity_poly.pdbx_seq_one_letter_code
_entity_poly.pdbx_strand_id
1 'polypeptide(L)'
;MAPLTHPSIKDGWFREISSQWPGQAMTLKVNRILHVEKSLYQDVLVFESETYGNVLVLDGVIQCTERDEFSYQEMIAHLPLASHPNPKKVLVIGGGDGGVVREVLKHDTVEQVVLCDIDEAVIPTPASPSSSATASSSSRITPPPTT
;
A
#
# COMPACT_ATOMS: atom_id res chain seq x y z
N MET A 1 -1.44 26.75 -8.72
CA MET A 1 -2.21 25.76 -7.93
C MET A 1 -2.02 26.09 -6.47
N ALA A 2 -3.08 26.04 -5.65
CA ALA A 2 -2.92 26.17 -4.21
C ALA A 2 -2.15 24.94 -3.68
N PRO A 3 -1.29 25.09 -2.65
CA PRO A 3 -0.64 23.95 -2.03
C PRO A 3 -1.70 23.02 -1.43
N LEU A 4 -1.50 21.71 -1.60
CA LEU A 4 -2.33 20.70 -0.95
C LEU A 4 -2.16 20.83 0.58
N THR A 5 -3.22 20.52 1.32
CA THR A 5 -3.24 20.55 2.79
C THR A 5 -3.99 19.34 3.32
N HIS A 6 -3.61 18.86 4.50
CA HIS A 6 -4.28 17.75 5.17
C HIS A 6 -4.41 18.02 6.68
N PRO A 7 -5.55 17.73 7.33
CA PRO A 7 -5.74 18.00 8.77
C PRO A 7 -4.75 17.25 9.69
N SER A 8 -4.22 16.10 9.24
CA SER A 8 -3.22 15.33 9.97
C SER A 8 -1.80 15.90 9.87
N ILE A 9 -1.58 16.92 9.03
CA ILE A 9 -0.29 17.61 8.88
C ILE A 9 -0.36 18.96 9.59
N LYS A 10 0.40 19.11 10.66
CA LYS A 10 0.46 20.33 11.49
C LYS A 10 1.91 20.74 11.71
N ASP A 11 2.20 22.01 11.52
CA ASP A 11 3.55 22.59 11.66
C ASP A 11 4.60 21.90 10.76
N GLY A 12 4.14 21.40 9.60
CA GLY A 12 4.96 20.65 8.65
C GLY A 12 5.31 19.23 9.09
N TRP A 13 4.58 18.66 10.06
CA TRP A 13 4.77 17.28 10.54
C TRP A 13 3.46 16.50 10.43
N PHE A 14 3.55 15.29 9.88
CA PHE A 14 2.51 14.28 10.00
C PHE A 14 2.67 13.55 11.35
N ARG A 15 1.56 13.24 12.02
CA ARG A 15 1.54 12.53 13.30
C ARG A 15 0.54 11.39 13.23
N GLU A 16 1.03 10.16 13.32
CA GLU A 16 0.20 8.96 13.39
C GLU A 16 -0.28 8.75 14.83
N ILE A 17 -1.57 8.95 15.05
CA ILE A 17 -2.23 8.80 16.35
C ILE A 17 -3.44 7.91 16.16
N SER A 18 -3.56 6.86 16.97
CA SER A 18 -4.71 5.93 16.92
C SER A 18 -5.12 5.50 18.32
N SER A 19 -6.40 5.21 18.49
CA SER A 19 -6.94 4.59 19.71
C SER A 19 -6.42 3.17 19.95
N GLN A 20 -5.89 2.51 18.91
CA GLN A 20 -5.29 1.18 19.02
C GLN A 20 -3.91 1.20 19.74
N TRP A 21 -3.23 2.35 19.78
CA TRP A 21 -1.96 2.54 20.52
C TRP A 21 -1.98 3.84 21.34
N PRO A 22 -2.76 3.89 22.43
CA PRO A 22 -2.93 5.10 23.20
C PRO A 22 -1.61 5.52 23.89
N GLY A 23 -1.37 6.84 23.94
CA GLY A 23 -0.21 7.42 24.65
C GLY A 23 1.10 7.46 23.85
N GLN A 24 1.09 7.02 22.59
CA GLN A 24 2.25 7.07 21.70
C GLN A 24 1.87 7.56 20.30
N ALA A 25 2.85 8.11 19.58
CA ALA A 25 2.69 8.56 18.19
C ALA A 25 4.02 8.45 17.45
N MET A 26 3.97 8.08 16.17
CA MET A 26 5.09 8.23 15.24
C MET A 26 4.89 9.52 14.43
N THR A 27 5.97 10.27 14.23
CA THR A 27 5.91 11.54 13.52
C THR A 27 6.94 11.63 12.42
N LEU A 28 6.52 12.04 11.23
CA LEU A 28 7.38 12.22 10.06
C LEU A 28 7.31 13.66 9.57
N LYS A 29 8.49 14.26 9.32
CA LYS A 29 8.60 15.60 8.77
C LYS A 29 8.21 15.56 7.30
N VAL A 30 7.28 16.43 6.91
CA VAL A 30 6.71 16.46 5.56
C VAL A 30 7.47 17.49 4.73
N ASN A 31 8.03 17.04 3.60
CA ASN A 31 8.60 17.92 2.57
C ASN A 31 7.47 18.55 1.74
N ARG A 32 6.61 17.73 1.13
CA ARG A 32 5.42 18.18 0.40
C ARG A 32 4.35 17.09 0.33
N ILE A 33 3.09 17.50 0.21
CA ILE A 33 1.97 16.58 -0.02
C ILE A 33 1.86 16.32 -1.53
N LEU A 34 1.72 15.04 -1.89
CA LEU A 34 1.65 14.56 -3.26
C LEU A 34 0.20 14.23 -3.69
N HIS A 35 -0.60 13.70 -2.77
CA HIS A 35 -1.99 13.31 -3.02
C HIS A 35 -2.83 13.44 -1.75
N VAL A 36 -4.08 13.87 -1.92
CA VAL A 36 -5.12 13.86 -0.87
C VAL A 36 -6.44 13.52 -1.53
N GLU A 37 -7.11 12.49 -1.03
CA GLU A 37 -8.39 12.05 -1.55
C GLU A 37 -9.19 11.36 -0.45
N LYS A 38 -10.51 11.61 -0.40
CA LYS A 38 -11.43 10.78 0.38
C LYS A 38 -12.14 9.85 -0.61
N SER A 39 -11.75 8.58 -0.61
CA SER A 39 -12.38 7.55 -1.44
C SER A 39 -13.74 7.13 -0.85
N LEU A 40 -14.40 6.18 -1.50
CA LEU A 40 -15.61 5.54 -0.96
C LEU A 40 -15.35 4.79 0.35
N TYR A 41 -14.09 4.43 0.63
CA TYR A 41 -13.72 3.55 1.72
C TYR A 41 -12.96 4.27 2.82
N GLN A 42 -12.04 5.17 2.46
CA GLN A 42 -11.08 5.72 3.42
C GLN A 42 -10.50 7.08 2.98
N ASP A 43 -9.84 7.73 3.93
CA ASP A 43 -9.02 8.92 3.70
C ASP A 43 -7.63 8.49 3.20
N VAL A 44 -7.24 8.97 2.02
CA VAL A 44 -5.98 8.64 1.35
C VAL A 44 -5.08 9.87 1.34
N LEU A 45 -3.90 9.74 1.94
CA LEU A 45 -2.87 10.77 1.96
C LEU A 45 -1.55 10.17 1.46
N VAL A 46 -0.95 10.83 0.48
CA VAL A 46 0.42 10.54 0.04
C VAL A 46 1.27 11.78 0.19
N PHE A 47 2.41 11.66 0.87
CA PHE A 47 3.35 12.77 1.02
C PHE A 47 4.79 12.31 0.89
N GLU A 48 5.65 13.23 0.46
CA GLU A 48 7.09 13.07 0.49
C GLU A 48 7.60 13.50 1.87
N SER A 49 8.25 12.60 2.58
CA SER A 49 8.89 12.88 3.87
C SER A 49 10.34 13.34 3.69
N GLU A 50 10.91 14.00 4.70
CA GLU A 50 12.32 14.43 4.63
C GLU A 50 13.32 13.25 4.64
N THR A 51 12.98 12.12 5.28
CA THR A 51 13.96 11.06 5.56
C THR A 51 13.47 9.63 5.32
N TYR A 52 12.24 9.43 4.85
CA TYR A 52 11.63 8.11 4.60
C TYR A 52 11.11 7.95 3.16
N GLY A 53 11.38 8.92 2.28
CA GLY A 53 10.86 8.94 0.91
C GLY A 53 9.35 9.22 0.89
N ASN A 54 8.65 8.68 -0.10
CA ASN A 54 7.20 8.76 -0.18
C ASN A 54 6.53 7.88 0.87
N VAL A 55 5.43 8.38 1.43
CA VAL A 55 4.66 7.75 2.51
C VAL A 55 3.21 7.66 2.09
N LEU A 56 2.64 6.44 2.15
CA LEU A 56 1.22 6.18 2.00
C LEU A 56 0.56 6.11 3.37
N VAL A 57 -0.51 6.89 3.55
CA VAL A 57 -1.32 6.92 4.77
C VAL A 57 -2.78 6.69 4.41
N LEU A 58 -3.42 5.77 5.13
CA LEU A 58 -4.85 5.47 5.00
C LEU A 58 -5.54 5.66 6.35
N ASP A 59 -6.60 6.48 6.39
CA ASP A 59 -7.33 6.86 7.61
C ASP A 59 -6.41 7.29 8.78
N GLY A 60 -5.33 8.00 8.44
CA GLY A 60 -4.36 8.50 9.42
C GLY A 60 -3.32 7.49 9.91
N VAL A 61 -3.29 6.28 9.36
CA VAL A 61 -2.33 5.21 9.69
C VAL A 61 -1.35 5.02 8.52
N ILE A 62 -0.05 5.02 8.83
CA ILE A 62 1.02 4.78 7.85
C ILE A 62 0.92 3.34 7.37
N GLN A 63 0.79 3.15 6.07
CA GLN A 63 0.75 1.81 5.45
C GLN A 63 2.14 1.38 5.01
N CYS A 64 2.89 2.28 4.39
CA CYS A 64 4.26 2.02 3.97
C CYS A 64 5.06 3.31 3.78
N THR A 65 6.39 3.17 3.87
CA THR A 65 7.35 4.19 3.43
C THR A 65 8.36 3.55 2.49
N GLU A 66 8.85 4.28 1.49
CA GLU A 66 9.85 3.76 0.55
C GLU A 66 11.13 3.28 1.25
N ARG A 67 11.46 3.85 2.42
CA ARG A 67 12.69 3.52 3.14
C ARG A 67 12.67 2.16 3.81
N ASP A 68 11.51 1.68 4.28
CA ASP A 68 11.42 0.49 5.14
C ASP A 68 10.36 -0.55 4.74
N GLU A 69 9.59 -0.29 3.67
CA GLU A 69 8.56 -1.21 3.15
C GLU A 69 9.08 -2.62 2.86
N PHE A 70 10.33 -2.75 2.41
CA PHE A 70 10.97 -4.03 2.12
C PHE A 70 10.89 -5.00 3.31
N SER A 71 11.04 -4.51 4.55
CA SER A 71 11.05 -5.36 5.73
C SER A 71 9.69 -6.04 5.95
N TYR A 72 8.59 -5.34 5.66
CA TYR A 72 7.26 -5.91 5.78
C TYR A 72 6.94 -6.80 4.56
N GLN A 73 7.18 -6.28 3.36
CA GLN A 73 6.76 -6.92 2.12
C GLN A 73 7.54 -8.21 1.83
N GLU A 74 8.85 -8.22 2.03
CA GLU A 74 9.66 -9.43 1.85
C GLU A 74 9.24 -10.50 2.86
N MET A 75 8.99 -10.12 4.12
CA MET A 75 8.62 -11.07 5.16
C MET A 75 7.24 -11.67 4.90
N ILE A 76 6.22 -10.86 4.59
CA ILE A 76 4.87 -11.35 4.36
C ILE A 76 4.76 -12.18 3.07
N ALA A 77 5.60 -11.90 2.06
CA ALA A 77 5.65 -12.68 0.83
C ALA A 77 6.49 -13.96 0.97
N HIS A 78 7.73 -13.85 1.43
CA HIS A 78 8.70 -14.95 1.36
C HIS A 78 8.52 -15.99 2.44
N LEU A 79 8.05 -15.63 3.64
CA LEU A 79 7.77 -16.63 4.68
C LEU A 79 6.80 -17.74 4.22
N PRO A 80 5.60 -17.42 3.69
CA PRO A 80 4.69 -18.46 3.22
C PRO A 80 5.18 -19.14 1.93
N LEU A 81 5.79 -18.41 1.00
CA LEU A 81 6.25 -18.98 -0.28
C LEU A 81 7.43 -19.95 -0.07
N ALA A 82 8.37 -19.64 0.81
CA ALA A 82 9.50 -20.51 1.13
C ALA A 82 9.09 -21.72 2.00
N SER A 83 7.92 -21.66 2.64
CA SER A 83 7.38 -22.76 3.45
C SER A 83 6.50 -23.73 2.65
N HIS A 84 6.14 -23.37 1.41
CA HIS A 84 5.36 -24.22 0.52
C HIS A 84 6.28 -24.88 -0.52
N PRO A 85 6.18 -26.20 -0.78
CA PRO A 85 7.16 -26.90 -1.62
C PRO A 85 7.14 -26.50 -3.10
N ASN A 86 6.00 -25.99 -3.60
CA ASN A 86 5.86 -25.55 -5.00
C ASN A 86 4.66 -24.59 -5.16
N PRO A 87 4.75 -23.32 -4.68
CA PRO A 87 3.63 -22.39 -4.75
C PRO A 87 3.42 -21.92 -6.20
N LYS A 88 2.23 -22.19 -6.75
CA LYS A 88 1.87 -21.86 -8.15
C LYS A 88 0.85 -20.76 -8.30
N LYS A 89 -0.13 -20.71 -7.39
CA LYS A 89 -1.24 -19.75 -7.42
C LYS A 89 -1.31 -19.04 -6.08
N VAL A 90 -1.22 -17.72 -6.12
CA VAL A 90 -1.14 -16.88 -4.92
C VAL A 90 -2.29 -15.88 -4.95
N LEU A 91 -3.00 -15.77 -3.83
CA LEU A 91 -4.01 -14.73 -3.60
C LEU A 91 -3.45 -13.73 -2.59
N VAL A 92 -3.41 -12.46 -2.99
CA VAL A 92 -3.09 -11.32 -2.12
C VAL A 92 -4.39 -10.56 -1.88
N ILE A 93 -4.79 -10.41 -0.62
CA ILE A 93 -5.95 -9.63 -0.20
C ILE A 93 -5.43 -8.35 0.45
N GLY A 94 -5.91 -7.19 -0.02
CA GLY A 94 -5.26 -5.91 0.26
C GLY A 94 -3.96 -5.79 -0.51
N GLY A 95 -2.96 -5.07 0.03
CA GLY A 95 -1.68 -4.87 -0.65
C GLY A 95 -1.79 -3.92 -1.84
N GLY A 96 -2.70 -2.95 -1.76
CA GLY A 96 -2.96 -1.95 -2.77
C GLY A 96 -1.70 -1.22 -3.25
N ASP A 97 -0.68 -1.04 -2.42
CA ASP A 97 0.61 -0.44 -2.79
C ASP A 97 1.41 -1.27 -3.83
N GLY A 98 1.08 -2.55 -3.99
CA GLY A 98 1.66 -3.46 -4.96
C GLY A 98 2.99 -4.09 -4.56
N GLY A 99 3.59 -3.72 -3.42
CA GLY A 99 4.89 -4.24 -3.03
C GLY A 99 4.89 -5.73 -2.65
N VAL A 100 3.82 -6.23 -2.02
CA VAL A 100 3.69 -7.68 -1.79
C VAL A 100 3.63 -8.46 -3.10
N VAL A 101 2.89 -7.96 -4.10
CA VAL A 101 2.81 -8.59 -5.43
C VAL A 101 4.18 -8.58 -6.11
N ARG A 102 4.93 -7.48 -6.00
CA ARG A 102 6.32 -7.38 -6.50
C ARG A 102 7.20 -8.48 -5.93
N GLU A 103 7.11 -8.75 -4.63
CA GLU A 103 7.90 -9.79 -3.96
C GLU A 103 7.45 -11.21 -4.32
N VAL A 104 6.13 -11.44 -4.43
CA VAL A 104 5.58 -12.74 -4.86
C VAL A 104 6.06 -13.12 -6.27
N LEU A 105 6.09 -12.16 -7.19
CA LEU A 105 6.49 -12.38 -8.59
C LEU A 105 7.98 -12.68 -8.77
N LYS A 106 8.81 -12.59 -7.72
CA LYS A 106 10.21 -13.04 -7.75
C LYS A 106 10.37 -14.56 -7.68
N HIS A 107 9.30 -15.31 -7.38
CA HIS A 107 9.35 -16.77 -7.25
C HIS A 107 8.98 -17.45 -8.58
N ASP A 108 9.95 -18.07 -9.25
CA ASP A 108 9.77 -18.69 -10.58
C ASP A 108 8.70 -19.80 -10.63
N THR A 109 8.33 -20.39 -9.49
CA THR A 109 7.26 -21.39 -9.42
C THR A 109 5.87 -20.79 -9.51
N VAL A 110 5.72 -19.49 -9.24
CA VAL A 110 4.44 -18.79 -9.24
C VAL A 110 4.00 -18.55 -10.68
N GLU A 111 2.87 -19.14 -11.05
CA GLU A 111 2.27 -19.05 -12.38
C GLU A 111 1.15 -17.99 -12.42
N GLN A 112 0.52 -17.71 -11.28
CA GLN A 112 -0.60 -16.77 -11.19
C GLN A 112 -0.61 -16.06 -9.83
N VAL A 113 -0.77 -14.73 -9.86
CA VAL A 113 -1.05 -13.89 -8.69
C VAL A 113 -2.39 -13.18 -8.89
N VAL A 114 -3.28 -13.27 -7.92
CA VAL A 114 -4.52 -12.50 -7.87
C VAL A 114 -4.39 -11.46 -6.77
N LEU A 115 -4.47 -10.18 -7.14
CA LEU A 115 -4.58 -9.07 -6.19
C LEU A 115 -6.05 -8.71 -6.05
N CYS A 116 -6.57 -8.77 -4.83
CA CYS A 116 -7.92 -8.38 -4.49
C CYS A 116 -7.86 -7.22 -3.48
N ASP A 117 -7.96 -6.00 -3.97
CA ASP A 117 -8.09 -4.80 -3.16
C ASP A 117 -9.49 -4.20 -3.35
N ILE A 118 -10.01 -3.58 -2.29
CA ILE A 118 -11.35 -3.00 -2.28
C ILE A 118 -11.34 -1.56 -2.80
N ASP A 119 -10.22 -0.85 -2.67
CA ASP A 119 -10.14 0.58 -2.94
C ASP A 119 -9.25 0.89 -4.14
N GLU A 120 -9.88 1.28 -5.24
CA GLU A 120 -9.18 1.65 -6.48
C GLU A 120 -8.28 2.88 -6.32
N ALA A 121 -8.53 3.74 -5.33
CA ALA A 121 -7.70 4.92 -5.07
C ALA A 121 -6.31 4.56 -4.52
N VAL A 122 -6.12 3.34 -4.00
CA VAL A 122 -4.85 2.87 -3.43
C VAL A 122 -3.99 2.12 -4.45
N ILE A 123 -4.60 1.66 -5.55
CA ILE A 123 -3.91 0.89 -6.59
C ILE A 123 -2.97 1.82 -7.40
N PRO A 124 -1.69 1.46 -7.58
CA PRO A 124 -0.75 2.20 -8.40
C PRO A 124 -1.32 2.38 -9.80
N THR A 125 -1.51 3.62 -10.19
CA THR A 125 -1.82 3.98 -11.57
C THR A 125 -0.55 4.50 -12.25
N PRO A 126 -0.44 4.48 -13.58
CA PRO A 126 0.69 5.08 -14.29
C PRO A 126 0.91 6.57 -13.96
N ALA A 127 -0.10 7.23 -13.38
CA ALA A 127 -0.06 8.62 -12.94
C ALA A 127 0.25 8.79 -11.43
N SER A 128 0.30 7.71 -10.64
CA SER A 128 0.53 7.80 -9.19
C SER A 128 2.04 7.77 -8.84
N PRO A 129 2.49 8.68 -7.95
CA PRO A 129 3.91 8.82 -7.59
C PRO A 129 4.48 7.67 -6.74
N SER A 130 3.68 6.67 -6.37
CA SER A 130 4.09 5.49 -5.58
C SER A 130 4.52 4.27 -6.42
N SER A 131 4.53 4.37 -7.75
CA SER A 131 4.60 3.20 -8.64
C SER A 131 6.03 2.64 -8.81
N SER A 132 6.37 1.59 -8.04
CA SER A 132 7.50 0.69 -8.35
C SER A 132 7.08 -0.67 -8.93
N ALA A 133 5.77 -0.96 -9.02
CA ALA A 133 5.29 -2.25 -9.52
C ALA A 133 4.08 -2.10 -10.47
N THR A 134 4.28 -2.44 -11.75
CA THR A 134 3.18 -2.70 -12.69
C THR A 134 2.61 -4.10 -12.43
N ALA A 135 1.44 -4.17 -11.77
CA ALA A 135 0.60 -5.36 -11.75
C ALA A 135 -0.55 -5.18 -12.75
N SER A 136 -0.69 -6.10 -13.71
CA SER A 136 -1.81 -6.09 -14.65
C SER A 136 -3.10 -6.47 -13.92
N SER A 137 -4.09 -5.58 -13.89
CA SER A 137 -5.43 -5.86 -13.37
C SER A 137 -6.12 -6.95 -14.19
N SER A 138 -6.52 -8.05 -13.56
CA SER A 138 -7.50 -8.98 -14.14
C SER A 138 -8.71 -9.05 -13.22
N SER A 139 -9.70 -8.18 -13.49
CA SER A 139 -11.06 -8.37 -13.00
C SER A 139 -11.66 -9.60 -13.69
N ARG A 140 -11.58 -10.78 -13.07
CA ARG A 140 -12.38 -11.93 -13.50
C ARG A 140 -13.42 -12.23 -12.43
N ILE A 141 -14.53 -11.49 -12.52
CA ILE A 141 -15.79 -11.84 -11.84
C ILE A 141 -16.25 -13.16 -12.47
N THR A 142 -16.04 -14.28 -11.79
CA THR A 142 -16.71 -15.53 -12.13
C THR A 142 -18.15 -15.46 -11.62
N PRO A 143 -19.18 -15.55 -12.48
CA PRO A 143 -20.56 -15.63 -12.01
C PRO A 143 -20.76 -16.92 -11.18
N PRO A 144 -21.65 -16.91 -10.17
CA PRO A 144 -21.88 -18.07 -9.33
C PRO A 144 -22.40 -19.25 -10.15
N PRO A 145 -22.08 -20.50 -9.76
CA PRO A 145 -22.60 -21.67 -10.45
C PRO A 145 -24.12 -21.69 -10.34
N THR A 146 -24.79 -21.71 -11.49
CA THR A 146 -26.20 -22.08 -11.58
C THR A 146 -26.35 -23.52 -11.08
N THR A 147 -27.18 -23.69 -10.05
CA THR A 147 -27.72 -24.97 -9.56
C THR A 147 -28.31 -25.81 -10.69
#